data_AF-A0A266Q4H0-F1
#
_entry.id   AF-A0A266Q4H0-F1
#
_cell.length_a   1.000
_cell.length_b   1.000
_cell.length_c   1.000
_cell.angle_alpha   90.00
_cell.angle_beta   90.00
_cell.angle_gamma   90.00
#
_symmetry.space_group_name_H-M   'P 1'
#
loop_
_entity.id
_entity.type
_entity.pdbx_description
1 polymer ?
#
loop_
_entity_poly.entity_id
_entity_poly.type
_entity_poly.pdbx_seq_one_letter_code
_entity_poly.pdbx_strand_id
1 'polypeptide(L)'
;MPAQRRVGTTKEHYCQLTPDRLGKLFAEVRDSTKLFAGISESATPPTFHEIRALASDRYRAMGYSTREVQQVMAHTDERVTKGYQAGHGIEFTTIEISLGEEVIAGKF
;
A
#
# COMPACT_ATOMS: atom_id res chain seq x y z
N MET A 1 -23.45 -2.87 22.29
CA MET A 1 -24.38 -3.59 21.38
C MET A 1 -24.99 -2.59 20.41
N PRO A 2 -25.18 -2.92 19.11
CA PRO A 2 -25.74 -1.97 18.16
C PRO A 2 -27.18 -1.60 18.56
N ALA A 3 -27.51 -0.31 18.46
CA ALA A 3 -28.83 0.23 18.80
C ALA A 3 -29.96 -0.36 17.94
N GLN A 4 -29.63 -0.83 16.73
CA GLN A 4 -30.56 -1.44 15.81
C GLN A 4 -30.02 -2.78 15.29
N ARG A 5 -30.77 -3.85 15.49
CA ARG A 5 -30.44 -5.21 15.05
C ARG A 5 -31.27 -5.54 13.81
N ARG A 6 -30.78 -5.15 12.64
CA ARG A 6 -31.38 -5.50 11.33
C ARG A 6 -30.38 -6.30 10.52
N VAL A 7 -30.83 -7.45 10.01
CA VAL A 7 -30.06 -8.27 9.08
C VAL A 7 -30.60 -7.93 7.69
N GLY A 8 -29.80 -7.24 6.88
CA GLY A 8 -30.10 -7.01 5.47
C GLY A 8 -29.77 -8.25 4.65
N THR A 9 -30.06 -8.23 3.35
CA THR A 9 -29.86 -9.37 2.43
C THR A 9 -28.41 -9.85 2.34
N THR A 10 -27.43 -9.01 2.67
CA THR A 10 -25.99 -9.27 2.52
C THR A 10 -25.28 -9.59 3.83
N LYS A 11 -26.00 -9.71 4.94
CA LYS A 11 -25.43 -10.05 6.26
C LYS A 11 -25.97 -11.38 6.74
N GLU A 12 -25.09 -12.20 7.32
CA GLU A 12 -25.47 -13.43 8.02
C GLU A 12 -25.68 -13.16 9.52
N HIS A 13 -24.98 -12.16 10.07
CA HIS A 13 -25.10 -11.76 11.46
C HIS A 13 -25.30 -10.25 11.63
N TYR A 14 -26.13 -9.83 12.59
CA TYR A 14 -26.46 -8.41 12.79
C TYR A 14 -25.26 -7.55 13.21
N CYS A 15 -24.23 -8.14 13.84
CA CYS A 15 -22.95 -7.48 14.14
C CYS A 15 -21.89 -7.63 13.04
N GLN A 16 -22.19 -8.30 11.93
CA GLN A 16 -21.22 -8.47 10.84
C GLN A 16 -20.83 -7.12 10.25
N LEU A 17 -19.51 -6.91 10.14
CA LEU A 17 -18.95 -5.77 9.44
C LEU A 17 -18.86 -6.11 7.95
N THR A 18 -19.54 -5.32 7.13
CA THR A 18 -19.45 -5.46 5.67
C THR A 18 -18.25 -4.68 5.14
N PRO A 19 -17.67 -5.05 3.98
CA PRO A 19 -16.59 -4.30 3.37
C PRO A 19 -16.94 -2.82 3.14
N ASP A 20 -18.16 -2.53 2.65
CA ASP A 20 -18.66 -1.16 2.48
C ASP A 20 -18.68 -0.38 3.80
N ARG A 21 -19.18 -1.00 4.89
CA ARG A 21 -19.24 -0.34 6.19
C ARG A 21 -17.84 -0.09 6.75
N LEU A 22 -16.92 -1.02 6.57
CA LEU A 22 -15.52 -0.84 6.96
C LEU A 22 -14.86 0.33 6.22
N GLY A 23 -15.06 0.43 4.90
CA GLY A 23 -14.57 1.55 4.11
C GLY A 23 -15.12 2.91 4.56
N LYS A 24 -16.42 2.99 4.85
CA LYS A 24 -17.07 4.20 5.37
C LYS A 24 -16.54 4.63 6.73
N LEU A 25 -16.42 3.68 7.66
CA LEU A 25 -15.87 3.96 8.99
C LEU A 25 -14.40 4.41 8.91
N PHE A 26 -13.62 3.82 8.02
CA PHE A 26 -12.25 4.28 7.77
C PHE A 26 -12.22 5.71 7.24
N ALA A 27 -13.06 6.05 6.26
CA ALA A 27 -13.14 7.40 5.70
C ALA A 27 -13.54 8.43 6.77
N GLU A 28 -14.51 8.11 7.63
CA GLU A 28 -14.92 8.96 8.76
C GLU A 28 -13.75 9.25 9.71
N VAL A 29 -12.99 8.22 10.09
CA VAL A 29 -11.80 8.39 10.95
C VAL A 29 -10.72 9.19 10.22
N ARG A 30 -10.41 8.89 8.95
CA ARG A 30 -9.45 9.64 8.14
C ARG A 30 -9.80 11.13 8.08
N ASP A 31 -11.05 11.46 7.79
CA ASP A 31 -11.52 12.84 7.63
C ASP A 31 -11.55 13.62 8.95
N SER A 32 -11.66 12.91 10.08
CA SER A 32 -11.52 13.49 11.42
C SER A 32 -10.09 13.94 11.73
N THR A 33 -9.07 13.30 11.14
CA THR A 33 -7.65 13.65 11.38
C THR A 33 -7.21 14.95 10.71
N LYS A 34 -7.95 15.41 9.69
CA LYS A 34 -7.62 16.56 8.83
C LYS A 34 -6.28 16.47 8.09
N LEU A 35 -5.58 15.33 8.14
CA LEU A 35 -4.28 15.13 7.47
C LEU A 35 -4.36 15.30 5.94
N PHE A 36 -5.53 15.04 5.35
CA PHE A 36 -5.76 15.13 3.91
C PHE A 36 -6.65 16.31 3.51
N ALA A 37 -6.85 17.29 4.40
CA ALA A 37 -7.74 18.42 4.11
C ALA A 37 -7.24 19.35 2.98
N GLY A 38 -5.92 19.32 2.67
CA GLY A 38 -5.27 20.19 1.68
C GLY A 38 -4.92 19.51 0.36
N ILE A 39 -5.39 18.28 0.10
CA ILE A 39 -5.15 17.64 -1.20
C ILE A 39 -5.95 18.35 -2.30
N SER A 40 -5.48 18.29 -3.55
CA SER A 40 -6.19 18.91 -4.67
C SER A 40 -7.59 18.30 -4.85
N GLU A 41 -8.54 19.08 -5.38
CA GLU A 41 -9.90 18.59 -5.67
C GLU A 41 -9.91 17.41 -6.66
N SER A 42 -8.88 17.31 -7.50
CA SER A 42 -8.67 16.19 -8.43
C SER A 42 -8.09 14.93 -7.77
N ALA A 43 -7.61 15.00 -6.53
CA ALA A 43 -6.99 13.89 -5.83
C ALA A 43 -7.99 13.18 -4.92
N THR A 44 -8.00 11.86 -4.98
CA THR A 44 -8.80 11.03 -4.09
C THR A 44 -8.01 10.75 -2.81
N PRO A 45 -8.54 11.08 -1.61
CA PRO A 45 -7.85 10.75 -0.37
C PRO A 45 -7.79 9.23 -0.15
N PRO A 46 -6.78 8.71 0.58
CA PRO A 46 -6.56 7.28 0.72
C PRO A 46 -7.80 6.53 1.24
N THR A 47 -8.06 5.35 0.68
CA THR A 47 -9.17 4.49 1.12
C THR A 47 -8.68 3.40 2.08
N PHE A 48 -9.59 2.57 2.61
CA PHE A 48 -9.18 1.43 3.44
C PHE A 48 -8.24 0.46 2.70
N HIS A 49 -8.35 0.38 1.36
CA HIS A 49 -7.50 -0.47 0.54
C HIS A 49 -6.02 -0.07 0.62
N GLU A 50 -5.74 1.22 0.84
CA GLU A 50 -4.37 1.76 0.83
C GLU A 50 -3.56 1.35 2.06
N ILE A 51 -4.21 0.82 3.10
CA ILE A 51 -3.50 0.17 4.22
C ILE A 51 -2.67 -1.01 3.71
N ARG A 52 -3.18 -1.74 2.72
CA ARG A 52 -2.50 -2.89 2.14
C ARG A 52 -1.30 -2.47 1.30
N ALA A 53 -1.43 -1.37 0.55
CA ALA A 53 -0.32 -0.77 -0.19
C ALA A 53 0.79 -0.31 0.76
N LEU A 54 0.41 0.41 1.81
CA LEU A 54 1.32 0.81 2.89
C LEU A 54 2.02 -0.38 3.54
N ALA A 55 1.30 -1.46 3.85
CA ALA A 55 1.90 -2.65 4.42
C ALA A 55 2.93 -3.30 3.48
N SER A 56 2.61 -3.40 2.18
CA SER A 56 3.51 -3.92 1.14
C SER A 56 4.82 -3.15 1.06
N ASP A 57 4.72 -1.82 1.08
CA ASP A 57 5.87 -0.91 1.09
C ASP A 57 6.71 -1.08 2.37
N ARG A 58 6.07 -1.15 3.54
CA ARG A 58 6.77 -1.34 4.82
C ARG A 58 7.53 -2.66 4.90
N TYR A 59 6.95 -3.76 4.41
CA TYR A 59 7.67 -5.04 4.38
C TYR A 59 8.89 -4.97 3.47
N ARG A 60 8.77 -4.33 2.32
CA ARG A 60 9.92 -4.10 1.45
C ARG A 60 11.02 -3.29 2.14
N ALA A 61 10.65 -2.20 2.82
CA ALA A 61 11.59 -1.37 3.58
C ALA A 61 12.27 -2.13 4.74
N MET A 62 11.64 -3.17 5.26
CA MET A 62 12.21 -4.07 6.27
C MET A 62 13.14 -5.14 5.67
N GLY A 63 13.30 -5.18 4.34
CA GLY A 63 14.19 -6.12 3.65
C GLY A 63 13.56 -7.45 3.24
N TYR A 64 12.23 -7.61 3.37
CA TYR A 64 11.55 -8.82 2.88
C TYR A 64 11.54 -8.87 1.36
N SER A 65 11.68 -10.07 0.81
CA SER A 65 11.64 -10.27 -0.65
C SER A 65 10.24 -10.04 -1.20
N THR A 66 10.15 -9.60 -2.47
CA THR A 66 8.87 -9.40 -3.17
C THR A 66 7.99 -10.63 -3.15
N ARG A 67 8.58 -11.83 -3.17
CA ARG A 67 7.87 -13.11 -3.11
C ARG A 67 7.23 -13.35 -1.74
N GLU A 68 7.92 -13.06 -0.65
CA GLU A 68 7.36 -13.15 0.70
C GLU A 68 6.22 -12.15 0.88
N VAL A 69 6.40 -10.91 0.42
CA VAL A 69 5.35 -9.88 0.45
C VAL A 69 4.15 -10.32 -0.39
N GLN A 70 4.37 -10.86 -1.59
CA GLN A 70 3.30 -11.40 -2.44
C GLN A 70 2.50 -12.50 -1.74
N GLN A 71 3.17 -13.44 -1.06
CA GLN A 71 2.51 -14.52 -0.33
C GLN A 71 1.65 -14.01 0.82
N VAL A 72 2.17 -13.06 1.62
CA VAL A 72 1.41 -12.43 2.72
C VAL A 72 0.22 -11.65 2.18
N MET A 73 0.39 -10.98 1.04
CA MET A 73 -0.71 -10.32 0.37
C MET A 73 -1.69 -11.34 -0.23
N ALA A 74 -1.30 -12.57 -0.53
CA ALA A 74 -2.11 -13.51 -1.32
C ALA A 74 -2.44 -12.95 -2.73
N HIS A 75 -1.50 -12.22 -3.32
CA HIS A 75 -1.59 -11.86 -4.74
C HIS A 75 -1.21 -13.06 -5.61
N THR A 76 -1.98 -13.31 -6.67
CA THR A 76 -1.71 -14.41 -7.62
C THR A 76 -0.46 -14.14 -8.47
N ASP A 77 -0.03 -12.89 -8.60
CA ASP A 77 1.09 -12.47 -9.45
C ASP A 77 1.91 -11.38 -8.77
N GLU A 78 3.24 -11.46 -8.86
CA GLU A 78 4.19 -10.47 -8.34
C GLU A 78 4.00 -9.08 -8.96
N ARG A 79 3.51 -9.00 -10.21
CA ARG A 79 3.20 -7.73 -10.88
C ARG A 79 2.14 -6.93 -10.13
N VAL A 80 1.16 -7.61 -9.53
CA VAL A 80 0.14 -6.97 -8.71
C VAL A 80 0.80 -6.36 -7.48
N THR A 81 1.66 -7.10 -6.78
CA THR A 81 2.40 -6.59 -5.61
C THR A 81 3.27 -5.39 -5.94
N LYS A 82 3.95 -5.38 -7.10
CA LYS A 82 4.75 -4.23 -7.56
C LYS A 82 3.88 -2.98 -7.78
N GLY A 83 2.66 -3.13 -8.25
CA GLY A 83 1.70 -2.03 -8.38
C GLY A 83 1.35 -1.39 -7.02
N TYR A 84 1.23 -2.18 -5.95
CA TYR A 84 1.00 -1.68 -4.59
C TYR A 84 2.23 -1.01 -3.98
N GLN A 85 3.43 -1.28 -4.49
CA GLN A 85 4.67 -0.65 -4.03
C GLN A 85 5.01 0.62 -4.84
N ALA A 86 4.41 0.77 -6.02
CA ALA A 86 4.63 1.92 -6.88
C ALA A 86 4.00 3.19 -6.25
N GLY A 87 4.77 4.28 -6.20
CA GLY A 87 4.28 5.59 -5.75
C GLY A 87 4.43 5.89 -4.26
N HIS A 88 4.97 4.96 -3.45
CA HIS A 88 5.24 5.21 -2.03
C HIS A 88 6.50 6.05 -1.75
N GLY A 89 7.42 6.15 -2.71
CA GLY A 89 8.63 6.96 -2.59
C GLY A 89 9.52 6.95 -3.83
N ILE A 90 10.57 7.76 -3.80
CA ILE A 90 11.68 7.71 -4.76
C ILE A 90 12.71 6.73 -4.22
N GLU A 91 13.09 5.75 -5.04
CA GLU A 91 14.11 4.78 -4.66
C GLU A 91 15.48 5.24 -5.11
N PHE A 92 16.40 5.31 -4.17
CA PHE A 92 17.80 5.61 -4.45
C PHE A 92 18.60 4.32 -4.35
N THR A 93 19.24 3.95 -5.44
CA THR A 93 20.22 2.87 -5.46
C THR A 93 21.61 3.51 -5.52
N THR A 94 22.40 3.31 -4.49
CA THR A 94 23.82 3.66 -4.53
C THR A 94 24.52 2.68 -5.45
N ILE A 95 25.09 3.16 -6.55
CA ILE A 95 25.87 2.36 -7.48
C ILE A 95 27.34 2.74 -7.30
N GLU A 96 28.14 1.81 -6.79
CA GLU A 96 29.60 1.93 -6.81
C GLU A 96 30.11 1.32 -8.12
N ILE A 97 30.65 2.17 -9.00
CA ILE A 97 31.30 1.73 -10.23
C ILE A 97 32.81 1.82 -10.01
N SER A 98 33.48 0.68 -9.97
CA SER A 98 34.94 0.59 -10.05
C SER A 98 35.35 0.25 -11.49
N LEU A 99 36.02 1.18 -12.16
CA LEU A 99 36.66 0.91 -13.45
C LEU A 99 38.10 0.43 -13.18
N GLY A 100 38.43 -0.79 -13.60
CA GLY A 100 39.81 -1.27 -13.57
C GLY A 100 40.67 -0.52 -14.59
N GLU A 101 41.97 -0.35 -14.30
CA GLU A 101 42.93 0.37 -15.16
C GLU A 101 42.93 -0.15 -16.61
N GLU A 102 42.67 -1.44 -16.80
CA GLU A 102 42.56 -2.09 -18.10
C GLU A 102 41.41 -1.59 -19.00
N VAL A 103 40.37 -0.96 -18.44
CA VAL A 103 39.29 -0.31 -19.21
C VAL A 103 39.66 1.13 -19.58
N ILE A 104 40.55 1.77 -18.81
CA ILE A 104 41.00 3.16 -19.00
C ILE A 104 42.29 3.23 -19.82
N ALA A 105 43.00 2.11 -20.01
CA ALA A 105 44.25 2.01 -20.75
C ALA A 105 44.12 2.16 -22.29
N GLY A 106 43.46 3.23 -22.75
CA GLY A 106 43.87 3.90 -23.97
C GLY A 106 45.08 4.76 -23.65
N LYS A 107 46.25 4.41 -24.20
CA LYS A 107 47.50 5.18 -24.05
C LYS A 107 47.24 6.68 -24.26
N PHE A 108 47.49 7.49 -23.22
CA PHE A 108 47.68 8.94 -23.38
C PHE A 108 49.02 9.23 -24.06
#